data_AF-A0A2N5H853-F1
#
_entry.id   AF-A0A2N5H853-F1
#
_cell.length_a   1.000
_cell.length_b   1.000
_cell.length_c   1.000
_cell.angle_alpha   90.00
_cell.angle_beta   90.00
_cell.angle_gamma   90.00
#
_symmetry.space_group_name_H-M   'P 1'
#
loop_
_entity.id
_entity.type
_entity.pdbx_description
1 polymer ?
#
loop_
_entity_poly.entity_id
_entity_poly.type
_entity_poly.pdbx_seq_one_letter_code
_entity_poly.pdbx_strand_id
1 'polypeptide(L)'
;MKQKLQFIPIIVLVILFFYLPNVQAAEESKDNQAALSAQELVDQQVETLDLSELQQYWEDITNKYGGFLPESQKGSLYDFIKGDKKFSFKQWGQGVLKFAFHEFVANGKLLGSLILLTIFSMFLQSMQNAFEKSTISKVAYSIIYMVLVILALNSFHIAISYTNEAIGTMISFVLALVPLLLALIAASGGVVSAAFFHPVILFLMNSSGLIMQYIILPLLFLATLLSIVSTMSEHYKVSQLAALLRNWSIGLMGLFLTVFLGVISVQGASAAVTDGVAIRTAKFVTGNFIPVIGRMFTDATDTVVSASVLLKNTVGIAGVAILLIIVAFPALKILMISFIYKFAAAILQPLGGGPVIKCLDIISKSVIYVFAALGIVSLMFFLSITVIVAAGNLTMMMR
;
A
#
# COMPACT_ATOMS: atom_id res chain seq x y z
N MET A 1 -19.46 73.09 11.32
CA MET A 1 -19.66 72.27 12.53
C MET A 1 -19.93 70.78 12.23
N LYS A 2 -19.11 70.11 11.38
CA LYS A 2 -19.29 68.68 11.04
C LYS A 2 -18.07 67.78 11.31
N GLN A 3 -16.94 68.31 11.79
CA GLN A 3 -15.72 67.53 12.07
C GLN A 3 -15.55 67.11 13.54
N LYS A 4 -16.34 67.64 14.49
CA LYS A 4 -16.25 67.24 15.91
C LYS A 4 -17.15 66.05 16.30
N LEU A 5 -17.96 65.53 15.38
CA LEU A 5 -18.89 64.41 15.65
C LEU A 5 -18.31 63.02 15.29
N GLN A 6 -17.19 62.96 14.58
CA GLN A 6 -16.51 61.69 14.23
C GLN A 6 -15.49 61.22 15.27
N PHE A 7 -15.08 62.09 16.19
CA PHE A 7 -14.16 61.74 17.29
C PHE A 7 -14.86 61.12 18.51
N ILE A 8 -16.17 61.27 18.63
CA ILE A 8 -16.98 60.72 19.72
C ILE A 8 -17.00 59.18 19.72
N PRO A 9 -17.24 58.47 18.60
CA PRO A 9 -17.23 57.00 18.63
C PRO A 9 -15.83 56.41 18.89
N ILE A 10 -14.76 57.09 18.47
CA ILE A 10 -13.37 56.64 18.70
C ILE A 10 -12.97 56.82 20.16
N ILE A 11 -13.37 57.92 20.80
CA ILE A 11 -13.15 58.15 22.23
C ILE A 11 -13.95 57.17 23.10
N VAL A 12 -15.17 56.81 22.68
CA VAL A 12 -15.99 55.79 23.38
C VAL A 12 -15.39 54.39 23.23
N LEU A 13 -14.80 54.04 22.08
CA LEU A 13 -14.11 52.76 21.87
C LEU A 13 -12.83 52.64 22.71
N VAL A 14 -12.08 53.73 22.88
CA VAL A 14 -10.86 53.78 23.71
C VAL A 14 -11.20 53.74 25.20
N ILE A 15 -12.28 54.39 25.63
CA ILE A 15 -12.75 54.33 27.02
C ILE A 15 -13.29 52.93 27.37
N LEU A 16 -13.95 52.24 26.45
CA LEU A 16 -14.37 50.84 26.63
C LEU A 16 -13.19 49.86 26.73
N PHE A 17 -12.05 50.17 26.08
CA PHE A 17 -10.83 49.36 26.19
C PHE A 17 -10.11 49.57 27.54
N PHE A 18 -10.29 50.72 28.19
CA PHE A 18 -9.70 51.04 29.49
C PHE A 18 -10.57 50.69 30.71
N TYR A 19 -11.85 50.33 30.49
CA TYR A 19 -12.80 49.91 31.53
C TYR A 19 -13.10 48.39 31.53
N LEU A 20 -12.18 47.57 31.01
CA LEU A 20 -12.21 46.15 31.33
C LEU A 20 -11.80 45.99 32.81
N PRO A 21 -12.65 45.42 33.68
CA PRO A 21 -12.23 45.11 35.04
C PRO A 21 -11.03 44.18 34.96
N ASN A 22 -10.00 44.49 35.76
CA ASN A 22 -8.86 43.62 35.99
C ASN A 22 -9.40 42.31 36.59
N VAL A 23 -9.70 41.33 35.74
CA VAL A 23 -9.93 39.96 36.18
C VAL A 23 -8.56 39.43 36.55
N GLN A 24 -8.19 39.65 37.81
CA GLN A 24 -7.23 38.79 38.48
C GLN A 24 -7.78 37.37 38.36
N ALA A 25 -7.10 36.56 37.55
CA ALA A 25 -7.17 35.12 37.73
C ALA A 25 -6.67 34.85 39.15
N ALA A 26 -7.60 34.52 40.03
CA ALA A 26 -7.23 33.89 41.29
C ALA A 26 -6.43 32.63 40.93
N GLU A 27 -5.24 32.47 41.51
CA GLU A 27 -4.60 31.17 41.61
C GLU A 27 -5.57 30.27 42.39
N GLU A 28 -6.41 29.53 41.66
CA GLU A 28 -6.97 28.31 42.20
C GLU A 28 -5.79 27.40 42.49
N SER A 29 -5.53 27.28 43.78
CA SER A 29 -4.79 26.21 44.43
C SER A 29 -4.76 24.97 43.55
N LYS A 30 -3.54 24.59 43.14
CA LYS A 30 -3.22 23.26 42.64
C LYS A 30 -3.59 22.25 43.73
N ASP A 31 -4.85 21.85 43.76
CA ASP A 31 -5.21 20.57 44.33
C ASP A 31 -4.91 19.53 43.26
N ASN A 32 -4.00 18.65 43.63
CA ASN A 32 -3.29 17.73 42.76
C ASN A 32 -4.18 16.50 42.53
N GLN A 33 -5.34 16.67 41.90
CA GLN A 33 -6.10 15.55 41.37
C GLN A 33 -5.60 15.27 39.95
N ALA A 34 -4.81 14.21 39.83
CA ALA A 34 -4.23 13.73 38.59
C ALA A 34 -5.33 13.45 37.55
N ALA A 35 -5.62 14.43 36.71
CA ALA A 35 -6.21 14.19 35.41
C ALA A 35 -5.13 13.46 34.59
N LEU A 36 -5.33 12.16 34.35
CA LEU A 36 -4.49 11.39 33.44
C LEU A 36 -4.36 12.18 32.13
N SER A 37 -3.13 12.51 31.74
CA SER A 37 -2.90 13.18 30.48
C SER A 37 -3.36 12.28 29.34
N ALA A 38 -3.86 12.87 28.24
CA ALA A 38 -4.27 12.10 27.06
C ALA A 38 -3.15 11.16 26.56
N GLN A 39 -1.89 11.52 26.79
CA GLN A 39 -0.71 10.72 26.46
C GLN A 39 -0.56 9.48 27.37
N GLU A 40 -0.80 9.60 28.68
CA GLU A 40 -0.76 8.46 29.63
C GLU A 40 -1.91 7.47 29.39
N LEU A 41 -3.08 7.96 28.96
CA LEU A 41 -4.20 7.10 28.55
C LEU A 41 -3.94 6.39 27.22
N VAL A 42 -3.25 7.05 26.30
CA VAL A 42 -2.75 6.44 25.06
C VAL A 42 -1.78 5.30 25.38
N ASP A 43 -0.82 5.50 26.29
CA ASP A 43 0.11 4.46 26.71
C ASP A 43 -0.61 3.27 27.41
N GLN A 44 -1.61 3.53 28.26
CA GLN A 44 -2.43 2.47 28.89
C GLN A 44 -3.31 1.71 27.89
N GLN A 45 -3.93 2.40 26.93
CA GLN A 45 -4.75 1.76 25.89
C GLN A 45 -3.89 0.87 24.96
N VAL A 46 -2.66 1.26 24.67
CA VAL A 46 -1.70 0.48 23.88
C VAL A 46 -1.32 -0.83 24.56
N GLU A 47 -1.21 -0.86 25.89
CA GLU A 47 -0.94 -2.09 26.64
C GLU A 47 -2.14 -3.06 26.64
N THR A 48 -3.37 -2.55 26.58
CA THR A 48 -4.59 -3.38 26.47
C THR A 48 -4.92 -3.85 25.06
N LEU A 49 -4.31 -3.25 24.03
CA LEU A 49 -4.51 -3.64 22.64
C LEU A 49 -3.61 -4.84 22.32
N ASP A 50 -4.20 -5.91 21.80
CA ASP A 50 -3.44 -7.06 21.32
C ASP A 50 -2.73 -6.70 19.99
N LEU A 51 -1.48 -6.25 20.10
CA LEU A 51 -0.61 -5.93 18.96
C LEU A 51 0.25 -7.13 18.52
N SER A 52 0.05 -8.31 19.10
CA SER A 52 0.92 -9.49 18.89
C SER A 52 1.02 -9.87 17.41
N GLU A 53 -0.11 -9.88 16.69
CA GLU A 53 -0.12 -10.18 15.25
C GLU A 53 0.66 -9.13 14.44
N LEU A 54 0.51 -7.83 14.74
CA LEU A 54 1.25 -6.77 14.05
C LEU A 54 2.75 -6.83 14.33
N GLN A 55 3.14 -7.18 15.55
CA GLN A 55 4.53 -7.43 15.92
C GLN A 55 5.13 -8.57 15.11
N GLN A 56 4.39 -9.66 14.92
CA GLN A 56 4.85 -10.79 14.12
C GLN A 56 5.15 -10.39 12.68
N TYR A 57 4.28 -9.61 12.03
CA TYR A 57 4.55 -9.10 10.68
C TYR A 57 5.79 -8.18 10.64
N TRP A 58 5.98 -7.34 11.67
CA TRP A 58 7.14 -6.47 11.77
C TRP A 58 8.44 -7.25 11.98
N GLU A 59 8.42 -8.27 12.83
CA GLU A 59 9.54 -9.18 13.05
C GLU A 59 9.87 -9.95 11.77
N ASP A 60 8.88 -10.47 11.04
CA ASP A 60 9.10 -11.14 9.77
C ASP A 60 9.77 -10.24 8.74
N ILE A 61 9.33 -8.98 8.64
CA ILE A 61 9.95 -7.96 7.78
C ILE A 61 11.38 -7.69 8.22
N THR A 62 11.62 -7.53 9.52
CA THR A 62 12.95 -7.23 10.08
C THR A 62 13.91 -8.40 9.91
N ASN A 63 13.43 -9.63 10.08
CA ASN A 63 14.21 -10.85 9.90
C ASN A 63 14.56 -11.09 8.42
N LYS A 64 13.58 -10.91 7.51
CA LYS A 64 13.80 -11.13 6.07
C LYS A 64 14.58 -9.99 5.40
N TYR A 65 14.35 -8.74 5.83
CA TYR A 65 14.80 -7.55 5.11
C TYR A 65 15.58 -6.53 5.96
N GLY A 66 15.86 -6.81 7.22
CA GLY A 66 16.53 -5.89 8.15
C GLY A 66 17.92 -5.42 7.67
N GLY A 67 18.60 -6.17 6.81
CA GLY A 67 19.86 -5.74 6.17
C GLY A 67 19.72 -4.58 5.18
N PHE A 68 18.49 -4.27 4.76
CA PHE A 68 18.13 -3.25 3.78
C PHE A 68 17.28 -2.12 4.38
N LEU A 69 16.72 -2.30 5.58
CA LEU A 69 16.01 -1.25 6.30
C LEU A 69 16.98 -0.20 6.88
N PRO A 70 16.59 1.09 6.92
CA PRO A 70 17.36 2.13 7.60
C PRO A 70 17.65 1.77 9.06
N GLU A 71 18.84 2.08 9.57
CA GLU A 71 19.19 1.82 10.98
C GLU A 71 18.26 2.55 11.97
N SER A 72 17.76 3.72 11.57
CA SER A 72 16.74 4.47 12.31
C SER A 72 15.40 3.73 12.43
N GLN A 73 15.19 2.61 11.75
CA GLN A 73 13.94 1.86 11.75
C GLN A 73 14.13 0.41 12.22
N LYS A 74 15.34 -0.01 12.64
CA LYS A 74 15.63 -1.38 13.13
C LYS A 74 15.25 -1.61 14.60
N GLY A 75 14.18 -0.96 15.09
CA GLY A 75 13.71 -1.06 16.47
C GLY A 75 12.53 -2.01 16.63
N SER A 76 12.00 -2.08 17.85
CA SER A 76 10.72 -2.75 18.11
C SER A 76 9.58 -2.02 17.38
N LEU A 77 8.46 -2.72 17.14
CA LEU A 77 7.25 -2.10 16.58
C LEU A 77 6.80 -0.90 17.44
N TYR A 78 6.98 -0.96 18.75
CA TYR A 78 6.68 0.16 19.66
C TYR A 78 7.56 1.39 19.39
N ASP A 79 8.87 1.20 19.16
CA ASP A 79 9.77 2.31 18.82
C ASP A 79 9.42 2.93 17.46
N PHE A 80 8.94 2.11 16.53
CA PHE A 80 8.46 2.56 15.22
C PHE A 80 7.17 3.40 15.36
N ILE A 81 6.23 2.93 16.18
CA ILE A 81 4.93 3.59 16.45
C ILE A 81 5.11 4.89 17.24
N LYS A 82 6.00 4.94 18.24
CA LYS A 82 6.26 6.15 19.04
C LYS A 82 6.92 7.28 18.23
N GLY A 83 7.50 6.98 17.07
CA GLY A 83 7.94 8.00 16.12
C GLY A 83 9.16 8.82 16.57
N ASP A 84 9.89 8.36 17.59
CA ASP A 84 11.05 9.06 18.16
C ASP A 84 12.23 9.21 17.17
N LYS A 85 12.18 8.55 16.01
CA LYS A 85 13.27 8.51 15.03
C LYS A 85 12.90 9.27 13.75
N LYS A 86 13.70 10.30 13.44
CA LYS A 86 13.52 11.16 12.24
C LYS A 86 13.54 10.34 10.96
N PHE A 87 12.47 10.44 10.16
CA PHE A 87 12.39 9.83 8.84
C PHE A 87 13.44 10.42 7.89
N SER A 88 14.33 9.60 7.37
CA SER A 88 15.37 10.03 6.42
C SER A 88 15.15 9.42 5.04
N PHE A 89 14.66 10.24 4.11
CA PHE A 89 14.48 9.85 2.70
C PHE A 89 15.77 9.31 2.07
N LYS A 90 16.93 9.86 2.47
CA LYS A 90 18.25 9.42 1.97
C LYS A 90 18.56 7.97 2.37
N GLN A 91 18.31 7.61 3.63
CA GLN A 91 18.58 6.25 4.13
C GLN A 91 17.65 5.22 3.47
N TRP A 92 16.38 5.57 3.30
CA TRP A 92 15.41 4.74 2.58
C TRP A 92 15.81 4.51 1.11
N GLY A 93 16.21 5.58 0.40
CA GLY A 93 16.70 5.46 -0.97
C GLY A 93 17.94 4.57 -1.09
N GLN A 94 18.87 4.68 -0.14
CA GLN A 94 20.04 3.79 -0.08
C GLN A 94 19.66 2.33 0.19
N GLY A 95 18.69 2.07 1.06
CA GLY A 95 18.17 0.73 1.33
C GLY A 95 17.55 0.08 0.10
N VAL A 96 16.67 0.82 -0.59
CA VAL A 96 16.06 0.39 -1.86
C VAL A 96 17.11 0.10 -2.91
N LEU A 97 18.10 0.99 -3.08
CA LEU A 97 19.16 0.81 -4.06
C LEU A 97 20.02 -0.42 -3.72
N LYS A 98 20.39 -0.60 -2.45
CA LYS A 98 21.16 -1.76 -1.98
C LYS A 98 20.41 -3.07 -2.23
N PHE A 99 19.09 -3.08 -2.00
CA PHE A 99 18.25 -4.24 -2.28
C PHE A 99 18.13 -4.52 -3.78
N ALA A 100 17.91 -3.49 -4.60
CA ALA A 100 17.87 -3.63 -6.04
C ALA A 100 19.18 -4.18 -6.62
N PHE A 101 20.34 -3.70 -6.14
CA PHE A 101 21.64 -4.26 -6.52
C PHE A 101 21.82 -5.70 -6.05
N HIS A 102 21.38 -6.02 -4.83
CA HIS A 102 21.41 -7.38 -4.32
C HIS A 102 20.60 -8.33 -5.22
N GLU A 103 19.37 -7.96 -5.57
CA GLU A 103 18.53 -8.73 -6.49
C GLU A 103 19.12 -8.82 -7.89
N PHE A 104 19.71 -7.74 -8.41
CA PHE A 104 20.39 -7.75 -9.71
C PHE A 104 21.56 -8.74 -9.73
N VAL A 105 22.40 -8.73 -8.70
CA VAL A 105 23.54 -9.65 -8.57
C VAL A 105 23.08 -11.09 -8.34
N ALA A 106 22.06 -11.30 -7.50
CA ALA A 106 21.48 -12.62 -7.23
C ALA A 106 20.92 -13.27 -8.51
N ASN A 107 20.31 -12.46 -9.38
CA ASN A 107 19.82 -12.89 -10.69
C ASN A 107 20.88 -12.82 -11.80
N GLY A 108 22.13 -12.49 -11.48
CA GLY A 108 23.23 -12.42 -12.45
C GLY A 108 23.53 -13.76 -13.13
N LYS A 109 23.36 -14.88 -12.42
CA LYS A 109 23.46 -16.23 -13.01
C LYS A 109 22.42 -16.44 -14.12
N LEU A 110 21.19 -15.97 -13.89
CA LEU A 110 20.12 -16.04 -14.88
C LEU A 110 20.45 -15.16 -16.08
N LEU A 111 20.86 -13.91 -15.85
CA LEU A 111 21.27 -12.98 -16.91
C LEU A 111 22.40 -13.56 -17.78
N GLY A 112 23.45 -14.09 -17.15
CA GLY A 112 24.58 -14.71 -17.85
C GLY A 112 24.15 -15.94 -18.67
N SER A 113 23.29 -16.79 -18.11
CA SER A 113 22.73 -17.94 -18.82
C SER A 113 21.91 -17.52 -20.04
N LEU A 114 21.09 -16.47 -19.94
CA LEU A 114 20.29 -15.96 -21.06
C LEU A 114 21.19 -15.43 -22.17
N ILE A 115 22.21 -14.64 -21.83
CA ILE A 115 23.16 -14.07 -22.80
C ILE A 115 23.90 -15.19 -23.53
N LEU A 116 24.51 -16.12 -22.79
CA LEU A 116 25.31 -17.19 -23.36
C LEU A 116 24.48 -18.10 -24.29
N LEU A 117 23.31 -18.54 -23.83
CA LEU A 117 22.42 -19.39 -24.63
C LEU A 117 21.90 -18.65 -25.87
N THR A 118 21.62 -17.35 -25.77
CA THR A 118 21.18 -16.56 -26.93
C THR A 118 22.29 -16.42 -27.96
N ILE A 119 23.54 -16.18 -27.53
CA ILE A 119 24.71 -16.13 -28.42
C ILE A 119 24.89 -17.48 -29.13
N PHE A 120 24.83 -18.59 -28.40
CA PHE A 120 24.90 -19.93 -29.00
C PHE A 120 23.75 -20.17 -29.99
N SER A 121 22.53 -19.78 -29.63
CA SER A 121 21.37 -19.91 -30.50
C SER A 121 21.54 -19.13 -31.81
N MET A 122 22.05 -17.89 -31.75
CA MET A 122 22.30 -17.07 -32.94
C MET A 122 23.45 -17.60 -33.79
N PHE A 123 24.51 -18.10 -33.15
CA PHE A 123 25.61 -18.77 -33.85
C PHE A 123 25.13 -19.99 -34.64
N LEU A 124 24.32 -20.87 -34.01
CA LEU A 124 23.72 -22.01 -34.70
C LEU A 124 22.77 -21.60 -35.81
N GLN A 125 22.01 -20.52 -35.63
CA GLN A 125 21.14 -19.98 -36.67
C GLN A 125 21.94 -19.50 -37.89
N SER A 126 23.07 -18.82 -37.67
CA SER A 126 23.98 -18.39 -38.75
C SER A 126 24.55 -19.59 -39.50
N MET A 127 24.99 -20.63 -38.77
CA MET A 127 25.48 -21.88 -39.36
C MET A 127 24.39 -22.61 -40.15
N GLN A 128 23.17 -22.71 -39.61
CA GLN A 128 22.02 -23.29 -40.31
C GLN A 128 21.73 -22.57 -41.64
N ASN A 129 21.86 -21.24 -41.66
CA ASN A 129 21.62 -20.45 -42.87
C ASN A 129 22.75 -20.60 -43.90
N ALA A 130 23.99 -20.78 -43.44
CA ALA A 130 25.17 -20.95 -44.31
C ALA A 130 25.25 -22.36 -44.93
N PHE A 131 24.78 -23.38 -44.22
CA PHE A 131 24.72 -24.77 -44.70
C PHE A 131 23.28 -25.10 -45.08
N GLU A 132 22.94 -24.97 -46.37
CA GLU A 132 21.63 -25.24 -46.96
C GLU A 132 20.89 -26.42 -46.27
N LYS A 133 20.00 -26.10 -45.32
CA LYS A 133 19.06 -27.02 -44.67
C LYS A 133 19.65 -28.32 -44.09
N SER A 134 20.74 -28.26 -43.31
CA SER A 134 21.06 -29.41 -42.45
C SER A 134 19.99 -29.55 -41.34
N THR A 135 19.18 -30.62 -41.39
CA THR A 135 18.13 -30.91 -40.40
C THR A 135 18.69 -30.91 -38.97
N ILE A 136 19.95 -31.32 -38.81
CA ILE A 136 20.68 -31.36 -37.53
C ILE A 136 20.82 -29.95 -36.90
N SER A 137 21.22 -28.93 -37.68
CA SER A 137 21.39 -27.56 -37.17
C SER A 137 20.06 -26.93 -36.76
N LYS A 138 18.98 -27.24 -37.50
CA LYS A 138 17.62 -26.79 -37.17
C LYS A 138 17.11 -27.41 -35.87
N VAL A 139 17.35 -28.70 -35.65
CA VAL A 139 16.99 -29.39 -34.39
C VAL A 139 17.77 -28.82 -33.21
N ALA A 140 19.09 -28.62 -33.37
CA ALA A 140 19.94 -28.05 -32.32
C ALA A 140 19.50 -26.63 -31.93
N TYR A 141 19.20 -25.76 -32.92
CA TYR A 141 18.64 -24.44 -32.68
C TYR A 141 17.32 -24.51 -31.90
N SER A 142 16.40 -25.39 -32.31
CA SER A 142 15.10 -25.56 -31.63
C SER A 142 15.24 -25.98 -30.17
N ILE A 143 16.19 -26.86 -29.84
CA ILE A 143 16.43 -27.30 -28.46
C ILE A 143 16.92 -26.14 -27.60
N ILE A 144 17.93 -25.38 -28.05
CA ILE A 144 18.46 -24.23 -27.30
C ILE A 144 17.38 -23.16 -27.11
N TYR A 145 16.61 -22.88 -28.16
CA TYR A 145 15.49 -21.95 -28.08
C TYR A 145 14.42 -22.42 -27.08
N MET A 146 14.12 -23.72 -27.03
CA MET A 146 13.15 -24.26 -26.07
C MET A 146 13.63 -24.15 -24.62
N VAL A 147 14.93 -24.38 -24.36
CA VAL A 147 15.53 -24.14 -23.04
C VAL A 147 15.39 -22.68 -22.63
N LEU A 148 15.65 -21.74 -23.55
CA LEU A 148 15.47 -20.31 -23.30
C LEU A 148 14.01 -19.95 -22.98
N VAL A 149 13.04 -20.52 -23.71
CA VAL A 149 11.60 -20.36 -23.44
C VAL A 149 11.23 -20.89 -22.06
N ILE A 150 11.74 -22.05 -21.66
CA ILE A 150 11.48 -22.62 -20.33
C ILE A 150 12.03 -21.71 -19.23
N LEU A 151 13.27 -21.21 -19.37
CA LEU A 151 13.86 -20.27 -18.41
C LEU A 151 13.05 -18.97 -18.32
N ALA A 152 12.64 -18.43 -19.47
CA ALA A 152 11.76 -17.26 -19.58
C ALA A 152 10.43 -17.46 -18.84
N LEU A 153 9.72 -18.55 -19.13
CA LEU A 153 8.44 -18.87 -18.50
C LEU A 153 8.57 -19.12 -17.00
N ASN A 154 9.65 -19.77 -16.55
CA ASN A 154 9.92 -19.98 -15.13
C ASN A 154 10.11 -18.65 -14.38
N SER A 155 10.88 -17.71 -14.93
CA SER A 155 11.02 -16.38 -14.33
C SER A 155 9.71 -15.62 -14.25
N PHE A 156 8.86 -15.75 -15.28
CA PHE A 156 7.53 -15.15 -15.26
C PHE A 156 6.62 -15.79 -14.21
N HIS A 157 6.68 -17.12 -14.06
CA HIS A 157 5.99 -17.83 -12.99
C HIS A 157 6.45 -17.38 -11.60
N ILE A 158 7.77 -17.19 -11.39
CA ILE A 158 8.33 -16.63 -10.15
C ILE A 158 7.76 -15.23 -9.88
N ALA A 159 7.66 -14.36 -10.88
CA ALA A 159 7.06 -13.03 -10.72
C ALA A 159 5.58 -13.09 -10.30
N ILE A 160 4.80 -14.01 -10.86
CA ILE A 160 3.41 -14.27 -10.44
C ILE A 160 3.38 -14.79 -9.00
N SER A 161 4.27 -15.71 -8.64
CA SER A 161 4.35 -16.25 -7.27
C SER A 161 4.63 -15.15 -6.25
N TYR A 162 5.59 -14.27 -6.50
CA TYR A 162 5.87 -13.12 -5.63
C TYR A 162 4.67 -12.20 -5.50
N THR A 163 3.90 -12.02 -6.58
CA THR A 163 2.67 -11.20 -6.55
C THR A 163 1.58 -11.87 -5.71
N ASN A 164 1.35 -13.17 -5.89
CA ASN A 164 0.37 -13.93 -5.12
C ASN A 164 0.70 -13.94 -3.62
N GLU A 165 1.96 -14.19 -3.27
CA GLU A 165 2.44 -14.18 -1.88
C GLU A 165 2.28 -12.79 -1.26
N ALA A 166 2.66 -11.73 -1.98
CA ALA A 166 2.49 -10.35 -1.50
C ALA A 166 1.01 -10.01 -1.28
N ILE A 167 0.12 -10.38 -2.22
CA ILE A 167 -1.33 -10.16 -2.08
C ILE A 167 -1.87 -10.92 -0.88
N GLY A 168 -1.49 -12.19 -0.70
CA GLY A 168 -1.91 -12.99 0.46
C GLY A 168 -1.45 -12.38 1.78
N THR A 169 -0.17 -12.01 1.86
CA THR A 169 0.41 -11.36 3.05
C THR A 169 -0.32 -10.05 3.37
N MET A 170 -0.61 -9.24 2.37
CA MET A 170 -1.36 -8.00 2.57
C MET A 170 -2.79 -8.25 3.07
N ILE A 171 -3.50 -9.24 2.52
CA ILE A 171 -4.86 -9.59 2.99
C ILE A 171 -4.79 -9.98 4.45
N SER A 172 -3.89 -10.90 4.83
CA SER A 172 -3.75 -11.35 6.21
C SER A 172 -3.34 -10.21 7.14
N PHE A 173 -2.44 -9.32 6.72
CA PHE A 173 -2.05 -8.14 7.49
C PHE A 173 -3.22 -7.17 7.71
N VAL A 174 -4.00 -6.88 6.67
CA VAL A 174 -5.16 -6.00 6.79
C VAL A 174 -6.24 -6.65 7.66
N LEU A 175 -6.44 -7.96 7.58
CA LEU A 175 -7.38 -8.69 8.44
C LEU A 175 -6.98 -8.63 9.92
N ALA A 176 -5.69 -8.64 10.24
CA ALA A 176 -5.17 -8.42 11.59
C ALA A 176 -5.37 -6.96 12.05
N LEU A 177 -5.15 -6.00 11.16
CA LEU A 177 -5.22 -4.56 11.46
C LEU A 177 -6.66 -4.03 11.60
N VAL A 178 -7.61 -4.57 10.83
CA VAL A 178 -8.98 -4.04 10.75
C VAL A 178 -9.72 -4.09 12.10
N PRO A 179 -9.76 -5.21 12.85
CA PRO A 179 -10.42 -5.26 14.15
C PRO A 179 -9.90 -4.20 15.12
N LEU A 180 -8.58 -4.00 15.14
CA LEU A 180 -7.93 -2.97 15.95
C LEU A 180 -8.41 -1.57 15.59
N LEU A 181 -8.43 -1.22 14.30
CA LEU A 181 -8.90 0.08 13.84
C LEU A 181 -10.40 0.29 14.10
N LEU A 182 -11.23 -0.75 13.95
CA LEU A 182 -12.66 -0.67 14.22
C LEU A 182 -12.96 -0.49 15.70
N ALA A 183 -12.22 -1.18 16.58
CA ALA A 183 -12.33 -1.02 18.03
C ALA A 183 -11.98 0.42 18.44
N LEU A 184 -10.92 0.98 17.88
CA LEU A 184 -10.52 2.37 18.13
C LEU A 184 -11.53 3.39 17.57
N ILE A 185 -12.15 3.12 16.42
CA ILE A 185 -13.24 3.94 15.88
C ILE A 185 -14.46 3.91 16.82
N ALA A 186 -14.87 2.73 17.27
CA ALA A 186 -15.98 2.57 18.21
C ALA A 186 -15.69 3.29 19.55
N ALA A 187 -14.47 3.15 20.08
CA ALA A 187 -14.01 3.84 21.29
C ALA A 187 -13.99 5.37 21.13
N SER A 188 -13.71 5.87 19.92
CA SER A 188 -13.79 7.30 19.59
C SER A 188 -15.23 7.82 19.34
N GLY A 189 -16.25 6.97 19.49
CA GLY A 189 -17.67 7.33 19.32
C GLY A 189 -18.26 7.03 17.93
N GLY A 190 -17.50 6.40 17.03
CA GLY A 190 -17.91 6.06 15.66
C GLY A 190 -18.55 4.67 15.53
N VAL A 191 -19.53 4.33 16.36
CA VAL A 191 -20.10 2.97 16.38
C VAL A 191 -20.76 2.59 15.05
N VAL A 192 -21.41 3.54 14.36
CA VAL A 192 -22.04 3.26 13.06
C VAL A 192 -20.98 3.01 11.98
N SER A 193 -19.92 3.83 11.93
CA SER A 193 -18.78 3.59 11.05
C SER A 193 -18.13 2.24 11.32
N ALA A 194 -17.90 1.88 12.59
CA ALA A 194 -17.28 0.60 12.94
C ALA A 194 -18.11 -0.60 12.48
N ALA A 195 -19.43 -0.59 12.73
CA ALA A 195 -20.34 -1.65 12.30
C ALA A 195 -20.41 -1.77 10.77
N PHE A 196 -20.33 -0.64 10.07
CA PHE A 196 -20.41 -0.57 8.62
C PHE A 196 -19.13 -1.03 7.92
N PHE A 197 -17.97 -0.54 8.35
CA PHE A 197 -16.68 -0.84 7.72
C PHE A 197 -16.28 -2.31 7.88
N HIS A 198 -16.75 -2.99 8.92
CA HIS A 198 -16.42 -4.39 9.17
C HIS A 198 -16.75 -5.32 7.96
N PRO A 199 -18.01 -5.49 7.53
CA PRO A 199 -18.34 -6.34 6.39
C PRO A 199 -17.82 -5.80 5.05
N VAL A 200 -17.82 -4.47 4.85
CA VAL A 200 -17.39 -3.85 3.58
C VAL A 200 -15.93 -4.13 3.30
N ILE A 201 -15.07 -4.00 4.30
CA ILE A 201 -13.64 -4.19 4.12
C ILE A 201 -13.32 -5.67 3.93
N LEU A 202 -13.93 -6.55 4.72
CA LEU A 202 -13.79 -7.99 4.53
C LEU A 202 -14.18 -8.41 3.11
N PHE A 203 -15.29 -7.86 2.59
CA PHE A 203 -15.74 -8.11 1.23
C PHE A 203 -14.75 -7.58 0.18
N LEU A 204 -14.33 -6.31 0.31
CA LEU A 204 -13.43 -5.68 -0.65
C LEU A 204 -12.04 -6.34 -0.68
N MET A 205 -11.49 -6.70 0.49
CA MET A 205 -10.20 -7.38 0.60
C MET A 205 -10.23 -8.77 -0.05
N ASN A 206 -11.20 -9.59 0.34
CA ASN A 206 -11.33 -10.95 -0.20
C ASN A 206 -11.63 -10.92 -1.70
N SER A 207 -12.54 -10.05 -2.15
CA SER A 207 -12.86 -9.92 -3.57
C SER A 207 -11.65 -9.48 -4.39
N SER A 208 -10.86 -8.53 -3.88
CA SER A 208 -9.61 -8.09 -4.53
C SER A 208 -8.61 -9.22 -4.66
N GLY A 209 -8.37 -9.96 -3.58
CA GLY A 209 -7.51 -11.14 -3.60
C GLY A 209 -7.98 -12.19 -4.61
N LEU A 210 -9.26 -12.54 -4.58
CA LEU A 210 -9.84 -13.55 -5.46
C LEU A 210 -9.73 -13.18 -6.93
N ILE A 211 -10.15 -11.95 -7.29
CA ILE A 211 -10.12 -11.48 -8.68
C ILE A 211 -8.67 -11.43 -9.19
N MET A 212 -7.73 -10.99 -8.36
CA MET A 212 -6.34 -10.86 -8.78
C MET A 212 -5.66 -12.21 -8.93
N GLN A 213 -5.76 -13.07 -7.92
CA GLN A 213 -5.04 -14.35 -7.89
C GLN A 213 -5.64 -15.38 -8.84
N TYR A 214 -6.97 -15.41 -9.00
CA TYR A 214 -7.66 -16.48 -9.75
C TYR A 214 -8.17 -16.06 -11.13
N ILE A 215 -8.22 -14.76 -11.45
CA ILE A 215 -8.68 -14.29 -12.76
C ILE A 215 -7.56 -13.52 -13.48
N ILE A 216 -7.08 -12.42 -12.90
CA ILE A 216 -6.15 -11.50 -13.58
C ILE A 216 -4.78 -12.14 -13.83
N LEU A 217 -4.12 -12.68 -12.79
CA LEU A 217 -2.78 -13.27 -12.94
C LEU A 217 -2.78 -14.51 -13.86
N PRO A 218 -3.74 -15.44 -13.77
CA PRO A 218 -3.85 -16.55 -14.72
C PRO A 218 -4.07 -16.09 -16.18
N LEU A 219 -4.89 -15.05 -16.41
CA LEU A 219 -5.07 -14.49 -17.75
C LEU A 219 -3.78 -13.86 -18.30
N LEU A 220 -3.03 -13.14 -17.46
CA LEU A 220 -1.71 -12.60 -17.84
C LEU A 220 -0.70 -13.71 -18.15
N PHE A 221 -0.74 -14.81 -17.40
CA PHE A 221 0.06 -16.00 -17.67
C PHE A 221 -0.27 -16.63 -19.01
N LEU A 222 -1.56 -16.88 -19.26
CA LEU A 222 -2.01 -17.45 -20.53
C LEU A 222 -1.67 -16.53 -21.72
N ALA A 223 -1.87 -15.22 -21.57
CA ALA A 223 -1.49 -14.23 -22.59
C ALA A 223 0.01 -14.25 -22.89
N THR A 224 0.85 -14.40 -21.85
CA THR A 224 2.31 -14.46 -22.01
C THR A 224 2.74 -15.76 -22.69
N LEU A 225 2.19 -16.90 -22.26
CA LEU A 225 2.44 -18.20 -22.86
C LEU A 225 2.07 -18.20 -24.34
N LEU A 226 0.88 -17.72 -24.70
CA LEU A 226 0.44 -17.60 -26.09
C LEU A 226 1.32 -16.66 -26.92
N SER A 227 1.79 -15.56 -26.33
CA SER A 227 2.71 -14.64 -27.00
C SER A 227 4.03 -15.33 -27.37
N ILE A 228 4.57 -16.14 -26.46
CA ILE A 228 5.82 -16.88 -26.68
C ILE A 228 5.62 -18.04 -27.65
N VAL A 229 4.53 -18.80 -27.52
CA VAL A 229 4.19 -19.85 -28.50
C VAL A 229 4.07 -19.25 -29.91
N SER A 230 3.49 -18.06 -30.03
CA SER A 230 3.39 -17.34 -31.31
C SER A 230 4.74 -16.88 -31.87
N THR A 231 5.82 -16.82 -31.07
CA THR A 231 7.19 -16.59 -31.60
C THR A 231 7.86 -17.88 -32.06
N MET A 232 7.36 -19.06 -31.67
CA MET A 232 7.89 -20.35 -32.12
C MET A 232 7.40 -20.77 -33.51
N SER A 233 6.21 -20.31 -33.93
CA SER A 233 5.63 -20.65 -35.24
C SER A 233 5.67 -19.46 -36.20
N GLU A 234 6.13 -19.69 -37.43
CA GLU A 234 6.05 -18.69 -38.50
C GLU A 234 4.64 -18.63 -39.13
N HIS A 235 3.91 -19.74 -39.14
CA HIS A 235 2.62 -19.89 -39.83
C HIS A 235 1.41 -19.70 -38.92
N TYR A 236 1.45 -20.18 -37.67
CA TYR A 236 0.32 -20.15 -36.74
C TYR A 236 0.57 -19.15 -35.62
N LYS A 237 0.18 -17.88 -35.85
CA LYS A 237 0.34 -16.82 -34.88
C LYS A 237 -0.90 -16.66 -34.01
N VAL A 238 -0.71 -16.74 -32.71
CA VAL A 238 -1.77 -16.58 -31.68
C VAL A 238 -1.62 -15.24 -30.95
N SER A 239 -0.83 -14.32 -31.53
CA SER A 239 -0.50 -13.02 -30.94
C SER A 239 -1.71 -12.11 -30.71
N GLN A 240 -2.74 -12.19 -31.56
CA GLN A 240 -3.96 -11.40 -31.39
C GLN A 240 -4.79 -11.88 -30.18
N LEU A 241 -4.92 -13.20 -30.02
CA LEU A 241 -5.60 -13.78 -28.85
C LEU A 241 -4.84 -13.47 -27.56
N ALA A 242 -3.51 -13.58 -27.60
CA ALA A 242 -2.66 -13.17 -26.48
C ALA A 242 -2.86 -11.70 -26.09
N ALA A 243 -2.92 -10.80 -27.07
CA ALA A 243 -3.20 -9.38 -26.84
C ALA A 243 -4.62 -9.16 -26.29
N LEU A 244 -5.62 -9.88 -26.79
CA LEU A 244 -6.99 -9.81 -26.31
C LEU A 244 -7.08 -10.19 -24.83
N LEU A 245 -6.51 -11.34 -24.42
CA LEU A 245 -6.50 -11.78 -23.03
C LEU A 245 -5.79 -10.78 -22.10
N ARG A 246 -4.65 -10.24 -22.55
CA ARG A 246 -3.94 -9.20 -21.80
C ARG A 246 -4.78 -7.94 -21.64
N ASN A 247 -5.40 -7.46 -22.72
CA ASN A 247 -6.23 -6.26 -22.68
C ASN A 247 -7.45 -6.47 -21.77
N TRP A 248 -8.07 -7.65 -21.81
CA TRP A 248 -9.13 -8.03 -20.86
C TRP A 248 -8.65 -8.05 -19.42
N SER A 249 -7.45 -8.57 -19.15
CA SER A 249 -6.88 -8.57 -17.79
C SER A 249 -6.73 -7.15 -17.26
N ILE A 250 -6.16 -6.24 -18.07
CA ILE A 250 -5.95 -4.84 -17.70
C ILE A 250 -7.28 -4.10 -17.58
N GLY A 251 -8.23 -4.34 -18.49
CA GLY A 251 -9.56 -3.75 -18.47
C GLY A 251 -10.36 -4.17 -17.25
N LEU A 252 -10.37 -5.47 -16.91
CA LEU A 252 -11.03 -5.99 -15.72
C LEU A 252 -10.41 -5.42 -14.44
N MET A 253 -9.07 -5.31 -14.40
CA MET A 253 -8.35 -4.69 -13.30
C MET A 253 -8.74 -3.21 -13.10
N GLY A 254 -8.79 -2.44 -14.18
CA GLY A 254 -9.20 -1.02 -14.14
C GLY A 254 -10.68 -0.84 -13.77
N LEU A 255 -11.56 -1.71 -14.27
CA LEU A 255 -12.97 -1.73 -13.91
C LEU A 255 -13.13 -2.02 -12.42
N PHE A 256 -12.43 -3.05 -11.91
CA PHE A 256 -12.49 -3.41 -10.50
C PHE A 256 -11.97 -2.28 -9.60
N LEU A 257 -10.86 -1.61 -9.97
CA LEU A 257 -10.38 -0.42 -9.28
C LEU A 257 -11.41 0.72 -9.26
N THR A 258 -12.09 0.94 -10.38
CA THR A 258 -13.14 1.97 -10.47
C THR A 258 -14.32 1.65 -9.56
N VAL A 259 -14.80 0.41 -9.56
CA VAL A 259 -15.87 -0.05 -8.67
C VAL A 259 -15.43 0.08 -7.21
N PHE A 260 -14.21 -0.35 -6.90
CA PHE A 260 -13.63 -0.26 -5.56
C PHE A 260 -13.59 1.18 -5.05
N LEU A 261 -13.08 2.11 -5.87
CA LEU A 261 -13.06 3.54 -5.57
C LEU A 261 -14.49 4.10 -5.41
N GLY A 262 -15.43 3.68 -6.25
CA GLY A 262 -16.83 4.10 -6.15
C GLY A 262 -17.48 3.66 -4.84
N VAL A 263 -17.30 2.40 -4.45
CA VAL A 263 -17.79 1.85 -3.18
C VAL A 263 -17.20 2.62 -2.01
N ILE A 264 -15.87 2.78 -1.97
CA ILE A 264 -15.18 3.49 -0.89
C ILE A 264 -15.59 4.97 -0.82
N SER A 265 -15.71 5.65 -1.97
CA SER A 265 -16.04 7.08 -2.03
C SER A 265 -17.45 7.38 -1.53
N VAL A 266 -18.43 6.58 -1.93
CA VAL A 266 -19.83 6.78 -1.49
C VAL A 266 -19.97 6.40 -0.02
N GLN A 267 -19.43 5.26 0.35
CA GLN A 267 -19.69 4.66 1.65
C GLN A 267 -18.85 5.29 2.78
N GLY A 268 -17.64 5.76 2.48
CA GLY A 268 -16.78 6.42 3.48
C GLY A 268 -17.28 7.78 3.93
N ALA A 269 -17.93 8.56 3.05
CA ALA A 269 -18.45 9.87 3.38
C ALA A 269 -19.76 9.81 4.19
N SER A 270 -20.67 8.90 3.86
CA SER A 270 -21.98 8.80 4.53
C SER A 270 -21.88 8.33 5.99
N ALA A 271 -21.06 7.33 6.28
CA ALA A 271 -20.91 6.78 7.63
C ALA A 271 -20.31 7.81 8.61
N ALA A 272 -19.30 8.56 8.16
CA ALA A 272 -18.65 9.59 8.97
C ALA A 272 -19.60 10.75 9.34
N VAL A 273 -20.53 11.09 8.45
CA VAL A 273 -21.52 12.16 8.68
C VAL A 273 -22.53 11.74 9.75
N THR A 274 -23.03 10.50 9.70
CA THR A 274 -24.00 10.00 10.67
C THR A 274 -23.41 9.95 12.09
N ASP A 275 -22.17 9.51 12.23
CA ASP A 275 -21.51 9.44 13.54
C ASP A 275 -21.27 10.83 14.17
N GLY A 276 -20.91 11.85 13.37
CA GLY A 276 -20.69 13.21 13.89
C GLY A 276 -21.95 13.83 14.51
N VAL A 277 -23.11 13.57 13.90
CA VAL A 277 -24.40 14.06 14.41
C VAL A 277 -24.82 13.31 15.69
N ALA A 278 -24.55 12.00 15.77
CA ALA A 278 -24.87 11.18 16.95
C ALA A 278 -24.09 11.63 18.19
N ILE A 279 -22.78 11.87 18.06
CA ILE A 279 -21.93 12.37 19.16
C ILE A 279 -22.41 13.74 19.65
N ARG A 280 -22.76 14.65 18.73
CA ARG A 280 -23.26 15.99 19.08
C ARG A 280 -24.58 15.93 19.86
N THR A 281 -25.45 14.98 19.51
CA THR A 281 -26.73 14.76 20.20
C THR A 281 -26.52 14.20 21.60
N ALA A 282 -25.65 13.21 21.76
CA ALA A 282 -25.31 12.62 23.06
C ALA A 282 -24.72 13.66 24.03
N LYS A 283 -23.85 14.54 23.53
CA LYS A 283 -23.29 15.66 24.31
C LYS A 283 -24.35 16.67 24.72
N PHE A 284 -25.23 17.06 23.80
CA PHE A 284 -26.30 18.02 24.10
C PHE A 284 -27.26 17.51 25.17
N VAL A 285 -27.57 16.21 25.16
CA VAL A 285 -28.45 15.60 26.16
C VAL A 285 -27.73 15.45 27.51
N THR A 286 -26.50 14.95 27.52
CA THR A 286 -25.78 14.68 28.78
C THR A 286 -25.31 15.96 29.48
N GLY A 287 -24.91 16.97 28.71
CA GLY A 287 -24.42 18.26 29.24
C GLY A 287 -25.54 19.19 29.74
N ASN A 288 -26.73 19.16 29.13
CA ASN A 288 -27.83 20.05 29.53
C ASN A 288 -28.75 19.46 30.61
N PHE A 289 -28.89 18.14 30.70
CA PHE A 289 -29.86 17.51 31.61
C PHE A 289 -29.23 17.04 32.96
N ILE A 290 -27.90 17.09 33.12
CA ILE A 290 -27.20 16.71 34.37
C ILE A 290 -26.10 17.74 34.70
N PRO A 291 -26.42 18.89 35.34
CA PRO A 291 -25.57 20.12 35.33
C PRO A 291 -24.24 20.06 36.10
N VAL A 292 -24.05 19.08 36.99
CA VAL A 292 -22.86 18.97 37.87
C VAL A 292 -22.09 17.67 37.61
N ILE A 293 -22.78 16.54 37.54
CA ILE A 293 -22.17 15.23 37.24
C ILE A 293 -21.94 15.06 35.72
N GLY A 294 -22.84 15.59 34.87
CA GLY A 294 -22.75 15.47 33.42
C GLY A 294 -21.55 16.19 32.80
N ARG A 295 -21.08 17.29 33.42
CA ARG A 295 -19.85 17.99 32.96
C ARG A 295 -18.60 17.14 33.19
N MET A 296 -18.39 16.59 34.38
CA MET A 296 -17.26 15.69 34.64
C MET A 296 -17.29 14.43 33.76
N PHE A 297 -18.48 13.86 33.50
CA PHE A 297 -18.62 12.73 32.58
C PHE A 297 -18.32 13.12 31.12
N THR A 298 -18.72 14.31 30.69
CA THR A 298 -18.45 14.81 29.34
C THR A 298 -16.96 15.07 29.14
N ASP A 299 -16.27 15.63 30.15
CA ASP A 299 -14.83 15.90 30.12
C ASP A 299 -13.98 14.62 30.14
N ALA A 300 -14.37 13.64 30.97
CA ALA A 300 -13.75 12.32 30.98
C ALA A 300 -13.95 11.58 29.65
N THR A 301 -15.17 11.64 29.09
CA THR A 301 -15.49 11.08 27.77
C THR A 301 -14.66 11.75 26.68
N ASP A 302 -14.50 13.08 26.73
CA ASP A 302 -13.69 13.82 25.76
C ASP A 302 -12.21 13.46 25.81
N THR A 303 -11.67 13.18 27.00
CA THR A 303 -10.28 12.74 27.16
C THR A 303 -10.06 11.35 26.56
N VAL A 304 -10.97 10.40 26.80
CA VAL A 304 -10.90 9.04 26.25
C VAL A 304 -11.10 9.03 24.72
N VAL A 305 -12.04 9.82 24.21
CA VAL A 305 -12.26 9.99 22.77
C VAL A 305 -11.01 10.59 22.11
N SER A 306 -10.40 11.61 22.73
CA SER A 306 -9.19 12.25 22.20
C SER A 306 -8.00 11.28 22.17
N ALA A 307 -7.78 10.51 23.23
CA ALA A 307 -6.76 9.45 23.28
C ALA A 307 -6.98 8.38 22.21
N SER A 308 -8.23 7.93 22.04
CA SER A 308 -8.60 6.91 21.05
C SER A 308 -8.37 7.38 19.60
N VAL A 309 -8.65 8.65 19.29
CA VAL A 309 -8.39 9.24 17.97
C VAL A 309 -6.90 9.35 17.68
N LEU A 310 -6.10 9.80 18.67
CA LEU A 310 -4.65 9.85 18.53
C LEU A 310 -4.09 8.45 18.24
N LEU A 311 -4.54 7.45 19.01
CA LEU A 311 -4.11 6.06 18.80
C LEU A 311 -4.52 5.52 17.44
N LYS A 312 -5.77 5.70 17.04
CA LYS A 312 -6.26 5.28 15.73
C LYS A 312 -5.42 5.87 14.60
N ASN A 313 -5.06 7.15 14.68
CA ASN A 313 -4.24 7.80 13.66
C ASN A 313 -2.81 7.23 13.67
N THR A 314 -2.20 7.03 14.84
CA THR A 314 -0.85 6.45 14.94
C THR A 314 -0.81 5.00 14.44
N VAL A 315 -1.73 4.15 14.90
CA VAL A 315 -1.87 2.76 14.46
C VAL A 315 -2.19 2.69 12.96
N GLY A 316 -3.05 3.58 12.46
CA GLY A 316 -3.39 3.67 11.04
C GLY A 316 -2.19 4.05 10.17
N ILE A 317 -1.42 5.05 10.57
CA ILE A 317 -0.19 5.47 9.86
C ILE A 317 0.86 4.36 9.91
N ALA A 318 1.08 3.74 11.07
CA ALA A 318 2.00 2.62 11.21
C ALA A 318 1.56 1.44 10.34
N GLY A 319 0.26 1.12 10.34
CA GLY A 319 -0.31 0.06 9.51
C GLY A 319 -0.11 0.30 8.01
N VAL A 320 -0.35 1.52 7.55
CA VAL A 320 -0.04 1.94 6.17
C VAL A 320 1.45 1.81 5.86
N ALA A 321 2.32 2.26 6.76
CA ALA A 321 3.76 2.19 6.55
C ALA A 321 4.25 0.74 6.45
N ILE A 322 3.79 -0.14 7.34
CA ILE A 322 4.10 -1.58 7.32
C ILE A 322 3.58 -2.21 6.02
N LEU A 323 2.35 -1.90 5.61
CA LEU A 323 1.79 -2.39 4.35
C LEU A 323 2.65 -1.99 3.14
N LEU A 324 3.10 -0.73 3.09
CA LEU A 324 3.99 -0.27 2.02
C LEU A 324 5.32 -1.02 2.02
N ILE A 325 5.87 -1.36 3.19
CA ILE A 325 7.10 -2.15 3.31
C ILE A 325 6.88 -3.59 2.85
N ILE A 326 5.75 -4.22 3.23
CA ILE A 326 5.35 -5.57 2.79
C ILE A 326 5.34 -5.64 1.25
N VAL A 327 4.84 -4.62 0.58
CA VAL A 327 4.74 -4.56 -0.88
C VAL A 327 6.05 -4.18 -1.55
N ALA A 328 6.83 -3.28 -0.94
CA ALA A 328 8.01 -2.70 -1.57
C ALA A 328 9.03 -3.77 -2.00
N PHE A 329 9.32 -4.75 -1.16
CA PHE A 329 10.30 -5.78 -1.47
C PHE A 329 9.87 -6.72 -2.61
N PRO A 330 8.67 -7.35 -2.60
CA PRO A 330 8.16 -8.11 -3.74
C PRO A 330 8.08 -7.27 -5.02
N ALA A 331 7.61 -6.02 -4.93
CA ALA A 331 7.52 -5.12 -6.08
C ALA A 331 8.90 -4.87 -6.71
N LEU A 332 9.94 -4.65 -5.89
CA LEU A 332 11.32 -4.50 -6.37
C LEU A 332 11.84 -5.78 -7.02
N LYS A 333 11.57 -6.97 -6.46
CA LYS A 333 11.96 -8.26 -7.07
C LYS A 333 11.36 -8.41 -8.48
N ILE A 334 10.06 -8.15 -8.61
CA ILE A 334 9.34 -8.23 -9.90
C ILE A 334 9.92 -7.22 -10.90
N LEU A 335 10.18 -5.98 -10.47
CA LEU A 335 10.76 -4.94 -11.31
C LEU A 335 12.18 -5.32 -11.78
N MET A 336 13.00 -5.89 -10.90
CA MET A 336 14.34 -6.36 -11.25
C MET A 336 14.30 -7.50 -12.28
N ILE A 337 13.36 -8.44 -12.18
CA ILE A 337 13.18 -9.49 -13.20
C ILE A 337 12.86 -8.83 -14.56
N SER A 338 11.90 -7.91 -14.61
CA SER A 338 11.58 -7.21 -15.86
C SER A 338 12.80 -6.49 -16.45
N PHE A 339 13.52 -5.76 -15.60
CA PHE A 339 14.72 -5.03 -15.99
C PHE A 339 15.80 -5.95 -16.58
N ILE A 340 16.09 -7.09 -15.94
CA ILE A 340 17.08 -8.07 -16.39
C ILE A 340 16.74 -8.61 -17.78
N TYR A 341 15.49 -8.99 -18.02
CA TYR A 341 15.05 -9.48 -19.33
C TYR A 341 15.10 -8.38 -20.39
N LYS A 342 14.71 -7.14 -20.04
CA LYS A 342 14.77 -6.01 -20.96
C LYS A 342 16.21 -5.64 -21.32
N PHE A 343 17.10 -5.67 -20.34
CA PHE A 343 18.52 -5.43 -20.49
C PHE A 343 19.19 -6.49 -21.36
N ALA A 344 18.90 -7.77 -21.10
CA ALA A 344 19.37 -8.87 -21.94
C ALA A 344 18.90 -8.71 -23.39
N ALA A 345 17.62 -8.44 -23.62
CA ALA A 345 17.07 -8.22 -24.96
C ALA A 345 17.77 -7.05 -25.68
N ALA A 346 18.03 -5.95 -24.97
CA ALA A 346 18.69 -4.77 -25.55
C ALA A 346 20.16 -5.01 -25.91
N ILE A 347 20.93 -5.67 -25.04
CA ILE A 347 22.34 -6.00 -25.31
C ILE A 347 22.49 -7.00 -26.45
N LEU A 348 21.56 -7.95 -26.56
CA LEU A 348 21.63 -8.99 -27.58
C LEU A 348 21.10 -8.52 -28.93
N GLN A 349 20.31 -7.44 -28.99
CA GLN A 349 19.70 -6.93 -30.23
C GLN A 349 20.70 -6.64 -31.37
N PRO A 350 21.90 -6.06 -31.14
CA PRO A 350 22.90 -5.84 -32.19
C PRO A 350 23.48 -7.12 -32.80
N LEU A 351 23.37 -8.26 -32.12
CA LEU A 351 23.94 -9.54 -32.57
C LEU A 351 23.06 -10.26 -33.61
N GLY A 352 21.92 -9.68 -33.97
CA GLY A 352 20.96 -10.24 -34.90
C GLY A 352 19.64 -10.49 -34.19
N GLY A 353 18.59 -9.74 -34.57
CA GLY A 353 17.24 -9.96 -34.06
C GLY A 353 16.76 -11.40 -34.25
N GLY A 354 15.67 -11.78 -33.58
CA GLY A 354 15.13 -13.13 -33.79
C GLY A 354 14.03 -13.51 -32.79
N PRO A 355 13.49 -14.74 -32.91
CA PRO A 355 12.50 -15.29 -31.98
C PRO A 355 12.96 -15.26 -30.52
N VAL A 356 14.25 -15.53 -30.28
CA VAL A 356 14.86 -15.50 -28.93
C VAL A 356 14.74 -14.11 -28.30
N ILE A 357 15.25 -13.08 -28.96
CA ILE A 357 15.26 -11.71 -28.43
C ILE A 357 13.82 -11.19 -28.27
N LYS A 358 12.92 -11.56 -29.20
CA LYS A 358 11.49 -11.28 -29.08
C LYS A 358 10.87 -11.94 -27.85
N CYS A 359 11.23 -13.19 -27.54
CA CYS A 359 10.78 -13.88 -26.32
C CYS A 359 11.23 -13.14 -25.05
N LEU A 360 12.50 -12.72 -24.98
CA LEU A 360 13.01 -11.93 -23.86
C LEU A 360 12.25 -10.60 -23.68
N ASP A 361 11.99 -9.88 -24.77
CA ASP A 361 11.21 -8.63 -24.74
C ASP A 361 9.75 -8.87 -24.31
N ILE A 362 9.11 -9.94 -24.79
CA ILE A 362 7.75 -10.35 -24.36
C ILE A 362 7.72 -10.57 -22.84
N ILE A 363 8.67 -11.33 -22.29
CA ILE A 363 8.74 -11.57 -20.85
C ILE A 363 8.90 -10.26 -20.08
N SER A 364 9.83 -9.39 -20.48
CA SER A 364 10.04 -8.12 -19.76
C SER A 364 8.75 -7.28 -19.68
N LYS A 365 7.99 -7.19 -20.78
CA LYS A 365 6.71 -6.49 -20.84
C LYS A 365 5.63 -7.21 -20.02
N SER A 366 5.57 -8.53 -20.10
CA SER A 366 4.63 -9.34 -19.33
C SER A 366 4.81 -9.17 -17.83
N VAL A 367 6.06 -9.16 -17.34
CA VAL A 367 6.38 -8.94 -15.92
C VAL A 367 5.96 -7.53 -15.47
N ILE A 368 6.01 -6.52 -16.34
CA ILE A 368 5.50 -5.17 -16.02
C ILE A 368 3.99 -5.18 -15.77
N TYR A 369 3.20 -5.96 -16.51
CA TYR A 369 1.76 -6.06 -16.25
C TYR A 369 1.48 -6.72 -14.90
N VAL A 370 2.28 -7.70 -14.50
CA VAL A 370 2.21 -8.32 -13.16
C VAL A 370 2.58 -7.31 -12.07
N PHE A 371 3.63 -6.51 -12.27
CA PHE A 371 3.98 -5.41 -11.36
C PHE A 371 2.83 -4.39 -11.23
N ALA A 372 2.20 -4.00 -12.34
CA ALA A 372 1.06 -3.10 -12.32
C ALA A 372 -0.13 -3.67 -11.54
N ALA A 373 -0.38 -4.99 -11.66
CA ALA A 373 -1.41 -5.67 -10.89
C ALA A 373 -1.13 -5.61 -9.38
N LEU A 374 0.11 -5.92 -8.96
CA LEU A 374 0.51 -5.77 -7.56
C LEU A 374 0.30 -4.32 -7.07
N GLY A 375 0.71 -3.33 -7.86
CA GLY A 375 0.56 -1.92 -7.51
C GLY A 375 -0.90 -1.50 -7.32
N ILE A 376 -1.81 -1.98 -8.16
CA ILE A 376 -3.24 -1.65 -8.06
C ILE A 376 -3.87 -2.28 -6.82
N VAL A 377 -3.56 -3.53 -6.49
CA VAL A 377 -4.04 -4.16 -5.25
C VAL A 377 -3.49 -3.45 -4.02
N SER A 378 -2.21 -3.10 -4.07
CA SER A 378 -1.55 -2.37 -2.97
C SER A 378 -2.21 -1.02 -2.75
N LEU A 379 -2.54 -0.30 -3.83
CA LEU A 379 -3.28 0.96 -3.78
C LEU A 379 -4.68 0.76 -3.17
N MET A 380 -5.41 -0.29 -3.57
CA MET A 380 -6.71 -0.62 -2.99
C MET A 380 -6.62 -0.78 -1.48
N PHE A 381 -5.67 -1.59 -1.00
CA PHE A 381 -5.52 -1.85 0.43
C PHE A 381 -5.06 -0.61 1.21
N PHE A 382 -4.13 0.15 0.65
CA PHE A 382 -3.75 1.46 1.16
C PHE A 382 -4.96 2.39 1.33
N LEU A 383 -5.83 2.47 0.31
CA LEU A 383 -7.02 3.31 0.36
C LEU A 383 -8.03 2.82 1.38
N SER A 384 -8.21 1.51 1.54
CA SER A 384 -9.08 0.97 2.60
C SER A 384 -8.62 1.37 3.99
N ILE A 385 -7.34 1.22 4.32
CA ILE A 385 -6.83 1.65 5.64
C ILE A 385 -6.99 3.17 5.79
N THR A 386 -6.67 3.94 4.75
CA THR A 386 -6.77 5.40 4.78
C THR A 386 -8.20 5.88 5.03
N VAL A 387 -9.20 5.26 4.38
CA VAL A 387 -10.61 5.64 4.58
C VAL A 387 -11.12 5.28 5.97
N ILE A 388 -10.70 4.15 6.54
CA ILE A 388 -11.03 3.81 7.94
C ILE A 388 -10.54 4.91 8.88
N VAL A 389 -9.26 5.30 8.74
CA VAL A 389 -8.64 6.32 9.60
C VAL A 389 -9.32 7.67 9.41
N ALA A 390 -9.60 8.05 8.16
CA ALA A 390 -10.25 9.31 7.79
C ALA A 390 -11.70 9.41 8.27
N ALA A 391 -12.49 8.33 8.16
CA ALA A 391 -13.89 8.33 8.59
C ALA A 391 -14.04 8.69 10.07
N GLY A 392 -13.21 8.09 10.94
CA GLY A 392 -13.23 8.46 12.36
C GLY A 392 -12.71 9.88 12.67
N ASN A 393 -12.01 10.54 11.74
CA ASN A 393 -11.57 11.95 11.93
C ASN A 393 -12.65 12.94 11.47
N LEU A 394 -13.39 12.60 10.41
CA LEU A 394 -14.51 13.41 9.90
C LEU A 394 -15.65 13.52 10.92
N THR A 395 -15.93 12.43 11.65
CA THR A 395 -16.84 12.43 12.80
C THR A 395 -16.46 13.47 13.86
N MET A 396 -15.16 13.72 14.08
CA MET A 396 -14.65 14.74 15.02
C MET A 396 -14.72 16.16 14.45
N MET A 397 -14.50 16.36 13.15
CA MET A 397 -14.58 17.69 12.52
C MET A 397 -15.99 18.26 12.46
N MET A 398 -17.02 17.41 12.52
CA MET A 398 -18.42 17.84 12.60
C MET A 398 -18.95 18.04 14.03
N ARG A 399 -18.07 17.97 15.05
CA ARG A 399 -18.41 18.33 16.45
C ARG A 399 -18.91 19.76 16.56
#